data_AF-A0A8S2SFN9-F1
#
_entry.id   AF-A0A8S2SFN9-F1
#
_cell.length_a   1.000
_cell.length_b   1.000
_cell.length_c   1.000
_cell.angle_alpha   90.00
_cell.angle_beta   90.00
_cell.angle_gamma   90.00
#
_symmetry.space_group_name_H-M   'P 1'
#
loop_
_entity.id
_entity.type
_entity.pdbx_description
1 polymer ?
#
loop_
_entity_poly.entity_id
_entity_poly.type
_entity_poly.pdbx_seq_one_letter_code
_entity_poly.pdbx_strand_id
1 'polypeptide(L)'
;MNKIQQGDHYPTPTPSIAKIEQYPIYSSENSRTSFDGDDTISFGPIKVKPRKKPAPTLATGRRSKYEILNADEEHKRNIRRARNRAAAERVRVSRLNIEQQLLDEISALE
;
A
#
# COMPACT_ATOMS: atom_id res chain seq x y z
N MET A 1 31.37 23.45 29.14
CA MET A 1 31.30 21.99 29.36
C MET A 1 29.84 21.58 29.30
N ASN A 2 29.46 20.67 28.37
CA ASN A 2 28.31 19.73 28.36
C ASN A 2 26.87 20.28 28.47
N LYS A 3 25.81 19.76 27.84
CA LYS A 3 25.48 18.74 26.80
C LYS A 3 23.98 19.01 26.44
N ILE A 4 23.62 19.14 25.16
CA ILE A 4 22.86 18.18 24.31
C ILE A 4 21.41 17.86 24.75
N GLN A 5 20.47 18.39 23.95
CA GLN A 5 19.18 17.87 23.45
C GLN A 5 18.51 16.69 24.18
N GLN A 6 17.25 16.90 24.63
CA GLN A 6 16.28 15.83 24.83
C GLN A 6 15.42 15.73 23.57
N GLY A 7 15.63 14.65 22.81
CA GLY A 7 14.74 14.24 21.72
C GLY A 7 13.76 13.19 22.24
N ASP A 8 12.49 13.33 21.87
CA ASP A 8 11.45 12.36 22.19
C ASP A 8 11.76 10.99 21.55
N HIS A 9 11.95 10.01 22.42
CA HIS A 9 12.19 8.62 22.04
C HIS A 9 10.88 7.94 21.62
N TYR A 10 10.73 7.64 20.34
CA TYR A 10 9.73 6.67 19.88
C TYR A 10 10.20 5.26 20.25
N PRO A 11 9.31 4.38 20.75
CA PRO A 11 9.66 3.00 21.02
C PRO A 11 9.97 2.30 19.69
N THR A 12 11.18 1.76 19.59
CA THR A 12 11.63 0.92 18.49
C THR A 12 10.91 -0.43 18.59
N PRO A 13 10.26 -0.93 17.53
CA PRO A 13 9.72 -2.29 17.55
C PRO A 13 10.88 -3.28 17.57
N THR A 14 10.99 -4.02 18.68
CA THR A 14 11.85 -5.20 18.81
C THR A 14 11.52 -6.20 17.70
N PRO A 15 12.51 -6.70 16.93
CA PRO A 15 12.28 -7.81 16.04
C PRO A 15 12.03 -9.07 16.88
N SER A 16 10.76 -9.48 16.95
CA SER A 16 10.39 -10.84 17.35
C SER A 16 11.14 -11.79 16.42
N ILE A 17 12.04 -12.59 16.99
CA ILE A 17 12.70 -13.71 16.33
C ILE A 17 11.62 -14.76 16.06
N ALA A 18 10.82 -14.53 15.03
CA ALA A 18 10.13 -15.60 14.35
C ALA A 18 11.23 -16.47 13.72
N LYS A 19 11.22 -17.77 14.03
CA LYS A 19 12.07 -18.74 13.34
C LYS A 19 11.84 -18.57 11.85
N ILE A 20 12.81 -17.97 11.17
CA ILE A 20 12.86 -17.90 9.72
C ILE A 20 13.18 -19.34 9.30
N GLU A 21 12.15 -20.11 9.00
CA GLU A 21 12.33 -21.25 8.10
C GLU A 21 12.86 -20.65 6.79
N GLN A 22 14.17 -20.80 6.60
CA GLN A 22 14.85 -20.43 5.38
C GLN A 22 14.37 -21.38 4.29
N TYR A 23 13.27 -21.02 3.64
CA TYR A 23 12.96 -21.58 2.34
C TYR A 23 14.09 -21.15 1.41
N PRO A 24 14.72 -22.07 0.66
CA PRO A 24 15.76 -21.71 -0.29
C PRO A 24 15.17 -20.69 -1.27
N ILE A 25 15.75 -19.49 -1.27
CA ILE A 25 15.48 -18.46 -2.26
C ILE A 25 16.10 -18.96 -3.56
N TYR A 26 15.37 -19.81 -4.27
CA TYR A 26 15.64 -20.05 -5.67
C TYR A 26 15.42 -18.71 -6.38
N SER A 27 16.52 -18.11 -6.80
CA SER A 27 16.55 -17.06 -7.82
C SER A 27 15.87 -17.64 -9.06
N SER A 28 14.55 -17.46 -9.18
CA SER A 28 13.81 -17.84 -10.37
C SER A 28 14.03 -16.74 -11.42
N GLU A 29 15.20 -16.77 -12.05
CA GLU A 29 15.35 -16.21 -13.37
C GLU A 29 14.23 -16.77 -14.23
N ASN A 30 13.41 -15.87 -14.80
CA ASN A 30 12.52 -16.08 -15.95
C ASN A 30 12.13 -17.52 -16.27
N SER A 31 11.59 -18.27 -15.31
CA SER A 31 11.02 -19.56 -15.63
C SER A 31 9.60 -19.29 -16.09
N ARG A 32 9.46 -19.10 -17.41
CA ARG A 32 8.23 -19.42 -18.11
C ARG A 32 7.98 -20.91 -17.87
N THR A 33 7.50 -21.25 -16.68
CA THR A 33 7.00 -22.59 -16.39
C THR A 33 5.80 -22.76 -17.31
N SER A 34 6.02 -23.47 -18.41
CA SER A 34 4.97 -24.07 -19.21
C SER A 34 4.22 -25.03 -18.30
N PHE A 35 3.26 -24.50 -17.54
CA PHE A 35 2.24 -25.32 -16.91
C PHE A 35 1.54 -26.05 -18.05
N ASP A 36 1.87 -27.31 -18.25
CA ASP A 36 1.14 -28.18 -19.16
C ASP A 36 -0.32 -28.27 -18.67
N GLY A 37 -1.24 -28.59 -19.56
CA GLY A 37 -2.70 -28.46 -19.35
C GLY A 37 -3.30 -29.25 -18.18
N ASP A 38 -2.49 -29.93 -17.37
CA ASP A 38 -2.91 -30.91 -16.38
C ASP A 38 -2.39 -30.73 -14.96
N ASP A 39 -1.69 -29.64 -14.65
CA ASP A 39 -1.23 -29.36 -13.28
C ASP A 39 -2.40 -29.03 -12.34
N THR A 40 -2.98 -30.07 -11.76
CA THR A 40 -4.07 -30.00 -10.79
C THR A 40 -3.47 -30.00 -9.39
N ILE A 41 -3.65 -28.91 -8.66
CA ILE A 41 -3.18 -28.77 -7.28
C ILE A 41 -4.29 -29.27 -6.34
N SER A 42 -3.96 -30.19 -5.44
CA SER A 42 -4.90 -30.71 -4.44
C SER A 42 -4.76 -30.01 -3.09
N PHE A 43 -5.88 -29.55 -2.54
CA PHE A 43 -6.01 -29.05 -1.18
C PHE A 43 -6.98 -29.96 -0.41
N GLY A 44 -6.46 -31.04 0.18
CA GLY A 44 -7.29 -32.07 0.83
C GLY A 44 -8.23 -32.75 -0.18
N PRO A 45 -9.55 -32.85 0.08
CA PRO A 45 -10.50 -33.45 -0.87
C PRO A 45 -10.75 -32.58 -2.11
N ILE A 46 -10.27 -31.33 -2.14
CA ILE A 46 -10.52 -30.38 -3.22
C ILE A 46 -9.39 -30.44 -4.24
N LYS A 47 -9.74 -30.58 -5.52
CA LYS A 47 -8.81 -30.50 -6.66
C LYS A 47 -9.03 -29.18 -7.40
N VAL A 48 -7.99 -28.36 -7.53
CA VAL A 48 -8.05 -27.03 -8.17
C VAL A 48 -7.10 -27.01 -9.36
N LYS A 49 -7.58 -26.54 -10.53
CA LYS A 49 -6.72 -26.21 -11.66
C LYS A 49 -6.43 -24.69 -11.63
N PRO A 50 -5.20 -24.25 -11.29
CA PRO A 50 -4.86 -22.84 -11.28
C PRO A 50 -5.03 -22.21 -12.66
N ARG A 51 -5.56 -20.99 -12.71
CA ARG A 51 -5.68 -20.27 -13.98
C ARG A 51 -4.31 -19.74 -14.40
N LYS A 52 -3.91 -19.99 -15.65
CA LYS A 52 -2.65 -19.47 -16.23
C LYS A 52 -2.59 -17.93 -16.28
N LYS A 53 -3.74 -17.28 -16.35
CA LYS A 53 -3.87 -15.82 -16.37
C LYS A 53 -4.85 -15.39 -15.28
N PRO A 54 -4.59 -14.26 -14.58
CA PRO A 54 -5.55 -13.71 -13.63
C PRO A 54 -6.87 -13.41 -14.35
N ALA A 55 -7.97 -13.56 -13.63
CA ALA A 55 -9.28 -13.22 -14.15
C ALA A 55 -9.27 -11.73 -14.54
N PRO A 56 -9.70 -11.36 -15.77
CA PRO A 56 -9.74 -9.96 -16.18
C PRO A 56 -10.61 -9.12 -15.25
N THR A 57 -11.67 -9.73 -14.72
CA THR A 57 -12.54 -9.16 -13.69
C THR A 57 -12.60 -10.09 -12.47
N LEU A 58 -12.77 -9.52 -11.29
CA LEU A 58 -13.22 -10.25 -10.10
C LEU A 58 -14.59 -10.88 -10.39
N ALA A 59 -14.95 -11.92 -9.64
CA ALA A 59 -16.29 -12.53 -9.70
C ALA A 59 -17.43 -11.50 -9.51
N THR A 60 -17.13 -10.37 -8.86
CA THR A 60 -18.03 -9.24 -8.64
C THR A 60 -18.15 -8.27 -9.84
N GLY A 61 -17.51 -8.56 -10.98
CA GLY A 61 -17.48 -7.68 -12.16
C GLY A 61 -16.55 -6.47 -12.01
N ARG A 62 -15.85 -6.33 -10.89
CA ARG A 62 -14.86 -5.28 -10.66
C ARG A 62 -13.54 -5.63 -11.34
N ARG A 63 -12.81 -4.61 -11.78
CA ARG A 63 -11.44 -4.73 -12.28
C ARG A 63 -10.54 -5.44 -11.27
N SER A 64 -9.73 -6.41 -11.72
CA SER A 64 -8.84 -7.15 -10.81
C SER A 64 -7.71 -6.24 -10.31
N LYS A 65 -7.14 -6.53 -9.12
CA LYS A 65 -5.99 -5.75 -8.58
C LYS A 65 -4.78 -5.75 -9.53
N TYR A 66 -4.65 -6.81 -10.34
CA TYR A 66 -3.54 -7.03 -11.27
C TYR A 66 -3.87 -6.58 -12.70
N GLU A 67 -4.99 -5.90 -12.91
CA GLU A 67 -5.32 -5.33 -14.22
C GLU A 67 -4.33 -4.21 -14.55
N ILE A 68 -3.56 -4.43 -15.61
CA ILE A 68 -2.65 -3.44 -16.16
C ILE A 68 -3.52 -2.41 -16.89
N LEU A 69 -3.53 -1.17 -16.38
CA LEU A 69 -4.23 -0.09 -17.06
C LEU A 69 -3.49 0.30 -18.33
N ASN A 70 -4.25 0.73 -19.34
CA ASN A 70 -3.70 1.38 -20.51
C ASN A 70 -3.04 2.71 -20.11
N ALA A 71 -2.03 3.13 -20.87
CA ALA A 71 -1.24 4.34 -20.57
C ALA A 71 -2.10 5.59 -20.35
N ASP A 72 -3.17 5.75 -21.15
CA ASP A 72 -4.10 6.89 -21.04
C ASP A 72 -4.92 6.87 -19.75
N GLU A 73 -5.37 5.68 -19.31
CA GLU A 73 -6.13 5.53 -18.07
C GLU A 73 -5.23 5.79 -16.84
N GLU A 74 -3.98 5.33 -16.89
CA GLU A 74 -3.00 5.58 -15.83
C GLU A 74 -2.62 7.07 -15.76
N HIS A 75 -2.47 7.74 -16.91
CA HIS A 75 -2.23 9.19 -16.95
C HIS A 75 -3.39 9.99 -16.32
N LYS A 76 -4.64 9.68 -16.69
CA LYS A 76 -5.84 10.29 -16.08
C LYS A 76 -5.90 10.04 -14.57
N ARG A 77 -5.59 8.81 -14.14
CA ARG A 77 -5.52 8.46 -12.71
C ARG A 77 -4.47 9.29 -11.98
N ASN A 78 -3.30 9.49 -12.57
CA ASN A 78 -2.22 10.28 -11.98
C ASN A 78 -2.58 11.76 -11.83
N ILE A 79 -3.21 12.36 -12.85
CA ILE A 79 -3.74 13.73 -12.77
C ILE A 79 -4.76 13.84 -11.63
N ARG A 80 -5.72 12.92 -11.55
CA ARG A 80 -6.74 12.91 -10.49
C ARG A 80 -6.10 12.81 -9.10
N ARG A 81 -5.12 11.92 -8.93
CA ARG A 81 -4.37 11.76 -7.67
C ARG A 81 -3.61 13.04 -7.31
N ALA A 82 -2.94 13.66 -8.27
CA ALA A 82 -2.21 14.91 -8.05
C ALA A 82 -3.15 16.04 -7.60
N ARG A 83 -4.30 16.20 -8.27
CA ARG A 83 -5.34 17.18 -7.88
C ARG A 83 -5.88 16.91 -6.48
N ASN A 84 -6.14 15.65 -6.14
CA ASN A 84 -6.66 15.28 -4.83
C ASN A 84 -5.62 15.54 -3.72
N ARG A 85 -4.33 15.23 -3.96
CA ARG A 85 -3.24 15.59 -3.04
C ARG A 85 -3.20 17.10 -2.80
N ALA A 86 -3.20 17.90 -3.86
CA ALA A 86 -3.18 19.35 -3.74
C ALA A 86 -4.41 19.90 -2.99
N ALA A 87 -5.59 19.32 -3.20
CA ALA A 87 -6.79 19.70 -2.45
C ALA A 87 -6.69 19.34 -0.96
N ALA A 88 -6.17 18.14 -0.65
CA ALA A 88 -5.96 17.71 0.73
C ALA A 88 -4.97 18.62 1.49
N GLU A 89 -3.87 19.02 0.84
CA GLU A 89 -2.92 19.98 1.41
C GLU A 89 -3.57 21.33 1.71
N ARG A 90 -4.39 21.86 0.78
CA ARG A 90 -5.13 23.10 1.02
C ARG A 90 -6.08 22.99 2.22
N VAL A 91 -6.79 21.88 2.34
CA VAL A 91 -7.68 21.64 3.49
C VAL A 91 -6.89 21.57 4.78
N ARG A 92 -5.74 20.88 4.79
CA ARG A 92 -4.85 20.79 5.95
C ARG A 92 -4.37 22.18 6.40
N VAL A 93 -3.91 23.01 5.48
CA VAL A 93 -3.46 24.39 5.78
C VAL A 93 -4.63 25.24 6.28
N SER A 94 -5.79 25.17 5.62
CA SER A 94 -6.98 25.92 6.05
C SER A 94 -7.40 25.55 7.47
N ARG A 95 -7.34 24.26 7.82
CA ARG A 95 -7.66 23.78 9.16
C ARG A 95 -6.69 24.35 10.20
N LEU A 96 -5.38 24.27 9.94
CA LEU A 96 -4.36 24.83 10.83
C LEU A 96 -4.56 26.33 11.06
N ASN A 97 -4.88 27.09 10.00
CA ASN A 97 -5.11 28.52 10.11
C ASN A 97 -6.34 28.84 10.98
N ILE A 98 -7.43 28.09 10.81
CA ILE A 98 -8.64 28.27 11.64
C ILE A 98 -8.36 27.88 13.09
N GLU A 99 -7.66 26.77 13.33
CA GLU A 99 -7.27 26.36 14.68
C GLU A 99 -6.42 27.44 15.37
N GLN A 100 -5.47 28.04 14.65
CA GLN A 100 -4.67 29.15 15.19
C GLN A 100 -5.52 30.39 15.49
N GLN A 101 -6.40 30.79 14.57
CA GLN A 101 -7.30 31.93 14.78
C GLN A 101 -8.17 31.76 16.03
N LEU A 102 -8.72 30.56 16.24
CA LEU A 102 -9.52 30.27 17.43
C LEU A 102 -8.70 30.31 18.71
N LEU A 103 -7.44 29.84 18.69
CA LEU A 103 -6.54 29.93 19.84
C LEU A 103 -6.20 31.39 20.17
N ASP A 104 -5.95 32.21 19.15
CA ASP A 104 -5.66 33.63 19.32
C ASP A 104 -6.89 34.37 19.91
N GLU A 105 -8.10 34.04 19.44
CA GLU A 105 -9.35 34.58 19.98
C GLU A 105 -9.57 34.20 21.45
N ILE A 106 -9.32 32.93 21.82
CA ILE A 106 -9.39 32.48 23.22
C ILE A 106 -8.39 33.26 24.08
N SER A 107 -7.14 33.38 23.63
CA SER A 107 -6.10 34.11 24.36
C SER A 107 -6.40 35.60 24.52
N ALA A 108 -7.22 36.21 23.65
CA ALA A 108 -7.60 37.61 23.76
C ALA A 108 -8.76 37.86 24.73
N LEU A 109 -9.52 36.80 25.07
CA LEU A 109 -10.67 36.84 25.97
C LEU A 109 -10.34 36.41 27.41
N GLU A 110 -9.22 35.74 27.61
CA GLU A 110 -8.63 35.40 28.93
C GLU A 110 -7.81 36.56 29.51
#